data_AF-A0A3A8EYX9-F1
#
_entry.id   AF-A0A3A8EYX9-F1
#
_cell.length_a   1.000
_cell.length_b   1.000
_cell.length_c   1.000
_cell.angle_alpha   90.00
_cell.angle_beta   90.00
_cell.angle_gamma   90.00
#
_symmetry.space_group_name_H-M   'P 1'
#
loop_
_entity.id
_entity.type
_entity.pdbx_description
1 polymer ?
#
loop_
_entity_poly.entity_id
_entity_poly.type
_entity_poly.pdbx_seq_one_letter_code
_entity_poly.pdbx_strand_id
1 'polypeptide(L)'
;YFEKSVISNYKYLVIDGISSLSQLFDYASIEYDDSHWSSALGPYGAMRGHAWPSANTGVEPKIGRAIVVREEIFINDPAFTGDILINVKHDDGGVLYFNGQKV
;
A
#
# COMPACT_ATOMS: atom_id res chain seq x y z
N TYR A 1 13.62 -11.35 -17.90
CA TYR A 1 12.67 -10.80 -16.94
C TYR A 1 13.44 -10.36 -15.70
N PHE A 2 13.55 -9.06 -15.47
CA PHE A 2 14.12 -8.55 -14.22
C PHE A 2 12.99 -8.49 -13.20
N GLU A 3 12.95 -9.43 -12.28
CA GLU A 3 12.07 -9.37 -11.12
C GLU A 3 12.81 -8.61 -10.02
N LYS A 4 12.54 -7.31 -9.87
CA LYS A 4 12.90 -6.59 -8.66
C LYS A 4 11.73 -6.73 -7.69
N SER A 5 11.79 -7.75 -6.83
CA SER A 5 10.89 -7.79 -5.67
C SER A 5 11.34 -6.68 -4.72
N VAL A 6 10.53 -5.62 -4.63
CA VAL A 6 10.76 -4.56 -3.66
C VAL A 6 10.20 -5.07 -2.34
N ILE A 7 10.98 -5.89 -1.61
CA ILE A 7 10.69 -6.23 -0.22
C ILE A 7 11.28 -5.10 0.62
N SER A 8 10.69 -3.90 0.53
CA SER A 8 11.14 -2.70 1.24
C SER A 8 10.17 -2.34 2.38
N ASN A 9 10.62 -1.46 3.27
CA ASN A 9 9.70 -0.73 4.13
C ASN A 9 8.90 0.24 3.25
N TYR A 10 7.60 0.00 3.09
CA TYR A 10 6.73 0.93 2.38
C TYR A 10 6.27 2.05 3.30
N LYS A 11 6.04 3.23 2.74
CA LYS A 11 5.33 4.29 3.46
C LYS A 11 3.89 3.83 3.69
N TYR A 12 3.40 4.02 4.90
CA TYR A 12 2.02 3.70 5.23
C TYR A 12 1.40 4.70 6.20
N LEU A 13 0.08 4.79 6.13
CA LEU A 13 -0.78 5.58 7.01
C LEU A 13 -2.01 4.76 7.40
N VAL A 14 -2.35 4.77 8.69
CA VAL A 14 -3.58 4.17 9.20
C VAL A 14 -4.60 5.28 9.42
N ILE A 15 -5.77 5.14 8.82
CA ILE A 15 -6.85 6.13 8.89
C ILE A 15 -8.08 5.44 9.46
N ASP A 16 -8.76 6.11 10.39
CA ASP A 16 -10.01 5.65 10.99
C ASP A 16 -11.20 6.47 10.49
N GLY A 17 -12.41 5.93 10.63
CA GLY A 17 -13.65 6.67 10.33
C GLY A 17 -13.92 6.84 8.83
N ILE A 18 -13.29 6.02 8.00
CA ILE A 18 -13.60 5.93 6.58
C ILE A 18 -14.99 5.30 6.41
N SER A 19 -15.84 6.00 5.67
CA SER A 19 -17.19 5.58 5.31
C SER A 19 -17.41 5.52 3.79
N SER A 20 -16.48 6.09 3.01
CA SER A 20 -16.49 6.08 1.55
C SER A 20 -15.08 6.09 0.98
N LEU A 21 -14.89 5.49 -0.20
CA LEU A 21 -13.59 5.46 -0.88
C LEU A 21 -13.09 6.84 -1.32
N SER A 22 -13.99 7.82 -1.52
CA SER A 22 -13.60 9.19 -1.89
C SER A 22 -12.76 9.87 -0.82
N GLN A 23 -12.88 9.46 0.44
CA GLN A 23 -12.01 9.94 1.52
C GLN A 23 -10.56 9.49 1.37
N LEU A 24 -10.28 8.55 0.45
CA LEU A 24 -8.93 8.05 0.19
C LEU A 24 -8.29 8.68 -1.06
N PHE A 25 -9.02 9.49 -1.82
CA PHE A 25 -8.56 9.96 -3.14
C PHE A 25 -7.36 10.90 -3.07
N ASP A 26 -7.28 11.76 -2.05
CA ASP A 26 -6.16 12.69 -1.90
C ASP A 26 -4.83 11.94 -1.74
N TYR A 27 -4.84 10.79 -1.06
CA TYR A 27 -3.67 9.93 -0.88
C TYR A 27 -3.26 9.17 -2.15
N ALA A 28 -4.00 9.28 -3.25
CA ALA A 28 -3.60 8.75 -4.54
C ALA A 28 -2.86 9.80 -5.39
N SER A 29 -3.01 11.10 -5.09
CA SER A 29 -2.41 12.19 -5.87
C SER A 29 -0.89 12.04 -5.96
N ILE A 30 -0.32 12.29 -7.14
CA ILE A 30 1.14 12.28 -7.33
C ILE A 30 1.84 13.38 -6.53
N GLU A 31 1.15 14.51 -6.31
CA GLU A 31 1.64 15.67 -5.56
C GLU A 31 1.38 15.56 -4.04
N TYR A 32 0.84 14.43 -3.56
CA TYR A 32 0.56 14.26 -2.14
C TYR A 32 1.85 14.17 -1.32
N ASP A 33 1.99 15.04 -0.31
CA ASP A 33 3.10 15.01 0.63
C ASP A 33 2.90 13.90 1.69
N ASP A 34 3.63 12.80 1.50
CA ASP A 34 3.68 11.66 2.43
C ASP A 34 4.96 11.65 3.29
N SER A 35 5.69 12.78 3.39
CA SER A 35 6.94 12.87 4.16
C SER A 35 6.77 12.56 5.65
N HIS A 36 5.57 12.75 6.19
CA HIS A 36 5.23 12.47 7.58
C HIS A 36 4.74 11.03 7.82
N TRP A 37 4.63 10.20 6.77
CA TRP A 37 4.15 8.83 6.91
C TRP A 37 5.19 7.95 7.60
N SER A 38 4.70 6.95 8.32
CA SER A 38 5.56 5.90 8.86
C SER A 38 6.03 4.98 7.74
N SER A 39 7.17 4.31 7.94
CA SER A 39 7.71 3.34 6.99
C SER A 39 7.97 2.02 7.70
N ALA A 40 7.41 0.91 7.19
CA ALA A 40 7.55 -0.41 7.80
C ALA A 40 7.26 -1.55 6.79
N LEU A 41 7.66 -2.78 7.13
CA LEU A 41 7.43 -3.97 6.31
C LEU A 41 5.96 -4.41 6.35
N GLY A 42 5.39 -4.69 5.17
CA GLY A 42 4.17 -5.49 5.07
C GLY A 42 4.45 -6.98 5.36
N PRO A 43 3.42 -7.81 5.61
CA PRO A 43 1.99 -7.48 5.62
C PRO A 43 1.59 -6.67 6.86
N TYR A 44 0.57 -5.83 6.70
CA TYR A 44 -0.02 -4.98 7.75
C TYR A 44 -1.28 -5.61 8.30
N GLY A 45 -1.52 -5.48 9.60
CA GLY A 45 -2.76 -5.94 10.21
C GLY A 45 -2.53 -6.54 11.58
N ALA A 46 -3.58 -7.15 12.12
CA ALA A 46 -3.49 -7.93 13.34
C ALA A 46 -4.08 -9.30 13.06
N MET A 47 -3.29 -10.32 13.30
CA MET A 47 -3.69 -11.69 13.06
C MET A 47 -4.06 -12.35 14.37
N ARG A 48 -5.26 -12.92 14.42
CA ARG A 48 -5.76 -13.66 15.58
C ARG A 48 -6.06 -15.10 15.14
N GLY A 49 -5.18 -16.05 15.49
CA GLY A 49 -5.39 -17.48 15.25
C GLY A 49 -4.25 -18.20 14.52
N HIS A 50 -4.39 -19.52 14.36
CA HIS A 50 -3.35 -20.45 13.89
C HIS A 50 -3.58 -20.88 12.44
N ALA A 51 -3.21 -20.07 11.44
CA ALA A 51 -3.12 -20.54 10.04
C ALA A 51 -2.32 -19.63 9.11
N TRP A 52 -2.01 -18.40 9.51
CA TRP A 52 -1.34 -17.42 8.65
C TRP A 52 -0.11 -16.84 9.36
N PRO A 53 0.94 -16.44 8.63
CA PRO A 53 2.13 -15.82 9.20
C PRO A 53 1.80 -14.43 9.76
N SER A 54 2.26 -14.13 10.98
CA SER A 54 2.04 -12.85 11.66
C SER A 54 2.32 -11.64 10.74
N ALA A 55 1.56 -10.57 10.93
CA ALA A 55 1.85 -9.29 10.31
C ALA A 55 3.24 -8.81 10.75
N ASN A 56 4.02 -8.29 9.79
CA ASN A 56 5.29 -7.63 10.11
C ASN A 56 5.05 -6.26 10.76
N THR A 57 3.94 -5.62 10.39
CA THR A 57 3.50 -4.35 10.98
C THR A 57 2.11 -4.51 11.59
N GLY A 58 2.04 -4.41 12.92
CA GLY A 58 0.80 -4.55 13.68
C GLY A 58 -0.16 -3.38 13.46
N VAL A 59 -1.37 -3.68 12.98
CA VAL A 59 -2.49 -2.74 12.88
C VAL A 59 -3.76 -3.43 13.36
N GLU A 60 -4.27 -3.06 14.54
CA GLU A 60 -5.50 -3.66 15.07
C GLU A 60 -6.72 -3.38 14.17
N PRO A 61 -7.67 -4.32 14.05
CA PRO A 61 -8.90 -4.09 13.30
C PRO A 61 -9.78 -3.05 13.97
N LYS A 62 -10.44 -2.22 13.16
CA LYS A 62 -11.44 -1.25 13.62
C LYS A 62 -12.41 -0.92 12.48
N ILE A 63 -13.69 -0.72 12.81
CA ILE A 63 -14.70 -0.33 11.82
C ILE A 63 -14.29 0.99 11.14
N GLY A 64 -14.33 1.00 9.82
CA GLY A 64 -13.93 2.16 9.01
C GLY A 64 -12.44 2.46 9.03
N ARG A 65 -11.59 1.47 9.36
CA ARG A 65 -10.13 1.60 9.25
C ARG A 65 -9.66 1.28 7.85
N ALA A 66 -8.82 2.14 7.30
CA ALA A 66 -8.05 1.90 6.09
C ALA A 66 -6.55 1.91 6.40
N ILE A 67 -5.81 1.05 5.73
CA ILE A 67 -4.35 1.07 5.70
C ILE A 67 -3.97 1.53 4.30
N VAL A 68 -3.41 2.73 4.20
CA VAL A 68 -2.92 3.28 2.94
C VAL A 68 -1.44 3.00 2.84
N VAL A 69 -0.99 2.51 1.69
CA VAL A 69 0.40 2.20 1.40
C VAL A 69 0.82 2.98 0.15
N ARG A 70 1.97 3.64 0.19
CA ARG A 70 2.57 4.37 -0.94
C ARG A 70 4.01 3.92 -1.16
N GLU A 71 4.38 3.81 -2.44
CA GLU A 71 5.73 3.52 -2.90
C GLU A 71 5.99 4.30 -4.20
N GLU A 72 7.17 4.90 -4.30
CA GLU A 72 7.66 5.54 -5.52
C GLU A 72 8.69 4.64 -6.19
N ILE A 73 8.49 4.35 -7.48
CA ILE A 73 9.36 3.48 -8.26
C ILE A 73 10.10 4.33 -9.30
N PHE A 74 11.41 4.44 -9.16
CA PHE A 74 12.26 5.12 -10.12
C PHE A 74 12.76 4.15 -11.21
N ILE A 75 12.44 4.46 -12.46
CA ILE A 75 12.98 3.76 -13.63
C ILE A 75 14.14 4.60 -14.17
N ASN A 76 15.37 4.19 -13.85
CA ASN A 76 16.57 4.97 -14.18
C ASN A 76 16.99 4.86 -15.66
N ASP A 77 16.54 3.83 -16.37
CA ASP A 77 16.85 3.61 -17.77
C ASP A 77 15.58 3.80 -18.62
N PRO A 78 15.48 4.88 -19.42
CA PRO A 78 14.31 5.12 -20.26
C PRO A 78 14.19 4.12 -21.43
N ALA A 79 15.24 3.35 -21.75
CA ALA A 79 15.14 2.26 -22.71
C ALA A 79 14.47 1.01 -22.13
N PHE A 80 14.22 0.99 -20.81
CA PHE A 80 13.51 -0.09 -20.16
C PHE A 80 12.04 -0.08 -20.59
N THR A 81 11.69 -1.03 -21.46
CA THR A 81 10.33 -1.27 -21.93
C THR A 81 9.86 -2.62 -21.39
N GLY A 82 8.62 -2.68 -20.88
CA GLY A 82 8.06 -3.88 -20.30
C GLY A 82 6.82 -3.60 -19.46
N ASP A 83 6.33 -4.65 -18.79
CA ASP A 83 5.15 -4.58 -17.94
C ASP A 83 5.55 -4.40 -16.47
N ILE A 84 4.77 -3.61 -15.74
CA ILE A 84 4.80 -3.56 -14.27
C ILE A 84 3.68 -4.46 -13.75
N LEU A 85 4.06 -5.56 -13.09
CA LEU A 85 3.11 -6.43 -12.41
C LEU A 85 3.05 -6.09 -10.93
N ILE A 86 1.87 -5.66 -10.47
CA ILE A 86 1.61 -5.36 -9.05
C ILE A 86 0.67 -6.43 -8.51
N ASN A 87 1.15 -7.23 -7.54
CA ASN A 87 0.34 -8.25 -6.87
C ASN A 87 0.06 -7.80 -5.42
N VAL A 88 -1.21 -7.50 -5.12
CA VAL A 88 -1.64 -7.12 -3.78
C VAL A 88 -2.56 -8.20 -3.22
N LYS A 89 -2.27 -8.67 -2.01
CA LYS A 89 -3.17 -9.51 -1.22
C LYS A 89 -3.82 -8.65 -0.14
N HIS A 90 -5.13 -8.77 0.04
CA HIS A 90 -5.90 -8.06 1.05
C HIS A 90 -7.01 -8.99 1.59
N ASP A 91 -7.56 -8.67 2.76
CA ASP A 91 -8.64 -9.44 3.40
C ASP A 91 -10.02 -8.82 3.10
N ASP A 92 -10.25 -7.57 3.51
CA ASP A 92 -11.58 -6.93 3.43
C ASP A 92 -11.84 -6.09 2.17
N GLY A 93 -10.81 -5.89 1.33
CA GLY A 93 -10.89 -5.11 0.11
C GLY A 93 -9.67 -4.22 -0.10
N GLY A 94 -9.51 -3.74 -1.32
CA GLY A 94 -8.44 -2.82 -1.68
C GLY A 94 -8.80 -2.01 -2.92
N VAL A 95 -8.16 -0.85 -3.05
CA VAL A 95 -8.15 -0.07 -4.28
C VAL A 95 -6.71 0.26 -4.58
N LEU A 96 -6.30 0.07 -5.83
CA LEU A 96 -4.97 0.40 -6.30
C LEU A 96 -5.04 1.66 -7.16
N TYR A 97 -4.08 2.54 -6.94
CA TYR A 97 -3.83 3.70 -7.79
C TYR A 97 -2.41 3.63 -8.34
N PHE A 98 -2.26 3.98 -9.61
CA PHE A 98 -0.98 4.12 -10.27
C PHE A 98 -0.90 5.52 -10.89
N ASN A 99 0.08 6.32 -10.48
CA ASN A 99 0.23 7.72 -10.90
C ASN A 99 -1.07 8.54 -10.78
N GLY A 100 -1.77 8.40 -9.65
CA GLY A 100 -3.03 9.11 -9.39
C GLY A 100 -4.27 8.54 -10.07
N GLN A 101 -4.14 7.53 -10.92
CA GLN A 101 -5.27 6.90 -11.60
C GLN A 101 -5.63 5.57 -10.96
N LYS A 102 -6.92 5.36 -10.70
CA LYS A 102 -7.43 4.06 -10.22
C LYS A 102 -7.25 3.02 -11.32
N VAL A 103 -6.70 1.86 -10.97
CA VAL A 103 -6.51 0.69 -11.85
C VAL A 103 -7.37 -0.49 -11.43
#